data_AF-A0A957N8L7-F1
#
_entry.id   AF-A0A957N8L7-F1
#
_cell.length_a   1.000
_cell.length_b   1.000
_cell.length_c   1.000
_cell.angle_alpha   90.00
_cell.angle_beta   90.00
_cell.angle_gamma   90.00
#
_symmetry.space_group_name_H-M   'P 1'
#
loop_
_entity.id
_entity.type
_entity.pdbx_description
1 polymer ?
#
loop_
_entity_poly.entity_id
_entity_poly.type
_entity_poly.pdbx_seq_one_letter_code
_entity_poly.pdbx_strand_id
1 'polypeptide(L)'
;MKRVIVILVVIAVVGAGGWWALREFEARQAAQETAAADDTEVLDELNNIIWASGNLEPVTWAALNPLSPGLVTAIFVQQGDWVEAGDVLVALDDAVSRGAVEQAAAALAEAEAALAKLKAGAS
;
A
#
# COMPACT_ATOMS: atom_id res chain seq x y z
N MET A 1 -76.34 11.74 -47.85
CA MET A 1 -74.91 11.43 -48.03
C MET A 1 -73.99 12.17 -47.04
N LYS A 2 -74.21 13.45 -46.71
CA LYS A 2 -73.33 14.22 -45.79
C LYS A 2 -73.21 13.64 -44.37
N ARG A 3 -74.26 13.01 -43.82
CA ARG A 3 -74.26 12.42 -42.46
C ARG A 3 -73.43 11.14 -42.34
N VAL A 4 -73.33 10.34 -43.40
CA VAL A 4 -72.54 9.10 -43.41
C VAL A 4 -71.03 9.40 -43.42
N ILE A 5 -70.65 10.47 -44.14
CA ILE A 5 -69.25 10.94 -44.19
C ILE A 5 -68.79 11.42 -42.82
N VAL A 6 -69.65 12.14 -42.07
CA VAL A 6 -69.32 12.61 -40.72
C VAL A 6 -69.10 11.43 -39.77
N ILE A 7 -69.92 10.38 -39.84
CA ILE A 7 -69.77 9.19 -38.98
C ILE A 7 -68.47 8.43 -39.29
N LEU A 8 -68.11 8.28 -40.57
CA LEU A 8 -66.86 7.64 -40.97
C LEU A 8 -65.62 8.41 -40.51
N VAL A 9 -65.64 9.73 -40.58
CA VAL A 9 -64.53 10.58 -40.10
C VAL A 9 -64.36 10.44 -38.59
N VAL A 10 -65.46 10.41 -37.82
CA VAL A 10 -65.39 10.22 -36.37
C VAL A 10 -64.80 8.86 -36.01
N ILE A 11 -65.20 7.78 -36.69
CA ILE A 11 -64.64 6.44 -36.46
C ILE A 11 -63.14 6.39 -36.79
N ALA A 12 -62.72 7.03 -37.89
CA ALA A 12 -61.31 7.10 -38.26
C ALA A 12 -60.48 7.86 -37.22
N VAL A 13 -61.01 8.95 -36.66
CA VAL A 13 -60.33 9.73 -35.61
C VAL A 13 -60.23 8.95 -34.30
N VAL A 14 -61.28 8.24 -33.89
CA VAL A 14 -61.25 7.40 -32.68
C VAL A 14 -60.32 6.19 -32.87
N GLY A 15 -60.31 5.57 -34.05
CA GLY A 15 -59.39 4.49 -34.38
C GLY A 15 -57.93 4.94 -34.37
N ALA A 16 -57.64 6.10 -34.96
CA ALA A 16 -56.30 6.69 -34.95
C ALA A 16 -55.86 7.11 -33.54
N GLY A 17 -56.77 7.69 -32.74
CA GLY A 17 -56.51 8.06 -31.35
C GLY A 17 -56.26 6.85 -30.45
N GLY A 18 -57.05 5.78 -30.61
CA GLY A 18 -56.86 4.53 -29.89
C GLY A 18 -55.55 3.84 -30.27
N TRP A 19 -55.20 3.81 -31.56
CA TRP A 19 -53.94 3.23 -32.04
C TRP A 19 -52.72 4.03 -31.57
N TRP A 20 -52.80 5.36 -31.56
CA TRP A 20 -51.71 6.22 -31.08
C TRP A 20 -51.47 6.07 -29.57
N ALA A 21 -52.55 5.97 -28.78
CA ALA A 21 -52.45 5.76 -27.34
C ALA A 21 -51.84 4.41 -26.97
N LEU A 22 -52.17 3.34 -27.71
CA LEU A 22 -51.57 2.02 -27.51
C LEU A 22 -50.07 2.01 -27.84
N ARG A 23 -49.68 2.65 -28.95
CA ARG A 23 -48.27 2.76 -29.35
C ARG A 23 -47.42 3.55 -28.36
N GLU A 24 -47.97 4.63 -27.82
CA GLU A 24 -47.32 5.45 -26.79
C GLU A 24 -47.15 4.66 -25.47
N PHE A 25 -48.11 3.79 -25.14
CA PHE A 25 -48.02 2.95 -23.96
C PHE A 25 -46.96 1.85 -24.09
N GLU A 26 -46.85 1.20 -25.25
CA GLU A 26 -45.81 0.21 -25.55
C GLU A 26 -44.41 0.83 -25.53
N ALA A 27 -44.23 2.02 -26.11
CA ALA A 27 -42.95 2.72 -26.10
C ALA A 27 -42.48 3.09 -24.68
N ARG A 28 -43.41 3.45 -23.79
CA ARG A 28 -43.12 3.74 -22.39
C ARG A 28 -42.75 2.49 -21.60
N GLN A 29 -43.40 1.35 -21.88
CA GLN A 29 -43.04 0.07 -21.25
C GLN A 29 -41.64 -0.39 -21.68
N ALA A 30 -41.32 -0.33 -22.98
CA ALA A 30 -39.99 -0.70 -23.47
C ALA A 30 -38.87 0.16 -22.85
N ALA A 31 -39.10 1.47 -22.68
CA ALA A 31 -38.15 2.35 -22.02
C ALA A 31 -37.96 2.00 -20.53
N GLN A 32 -39.03 1.59 -19.84
CA GLN A 32 -38.98 1.22 -18.43
C GLN A 32 -38.32 -0.15 -18.20
N GLU A 33 -38.50 -1.10 -19.13
CA GLU A 33 -37.85 -2.41 -19.10
C GLU A 33 -36.34 -2.30 -19.36
N THR A 34 -35.93 -1.38 -20.24
CA THR A 34 -34.50 -1.09 -20.51
C THR A 34 -33.84 -0.43 -19.30
N ALA A 35 -34.52 0.53 -18.64
CA ALA A 35 -34.02 1.15 -17.41
C ALA A 35 -33.92 0.14 -16.25
N ALA A 36 -34.88 -0.77 -16.12
CA ALA A 36 -34.84 -1.83 -15.13
C ALA A 36 -33.69 -2.83 -15.41
N ALA A 37 -33.41 -3.14 -16.67
CA ALA A 37 -32.29 -4.01 -17.05
C ALA A 37 -30.92 -3.39 -16.71
N ASP A 38 -30.73 -2.10 -17.02
CA ASP A 38 -29.53 -1.33 -16.64
C ASP A 38 -29.33 -1.29 -15.12
N ASP A 39 -30.40 -1.01 -14.36
CA ASP A 39 -30.36 -1.00 -12.90
C ASP A 39 -30.00 -2.39 -12.33
N THR A 40 -30.42 -3.47 -13.01
CA THR A 40 -30.12 -4.85 -12.58
C THR A 40 -28.67 -5.22 -12.87
N GLU A 41 -28.11 -4.80 -14.02
CA GLU A 41 -26.69 -5.00 -14.35
C GLU A 41 -25.76 -4.26 -13.39
N VAL A 42 -26.06 -3.00 -13.07
CA VAL A 42 -25.26 -2.19 -12.13
C VAL A 42 -25.27 -2.78 -10.72
N LEU A 43 -26.39 -3.37 -10.29
CA LEU A 43 -26.48 -4.04 -8.98
C LEU A 43 -25.71 -5.36 -8.93
N ASP A 44 -25.61 -6.09 -10.05
CA ASP A 44 -24.84 -7.34 -10.13
C ASP A 44 -23.33 -7.06 -10.11
N GLU A 45 -22.87 -5.98 -10.75
CA GLU A 45 -21.47 -5.55 -10.72
C GLU A 45 -21.02 -5.12 -9.31
N LEU A 46 -21.88 -4.45 -8.55
CA LEU A 46 -21.60 -4.07 -7.14
C LEU A 46 -21.59 -5.28 -6.19
N ASN A 47 -22.37 -6.33 -6.48
CA ASN A 47 -22.34 -7.58 -5.72
C ASN A 47 -21.10 -8.43 -6.00
N ASN A 48 -20.36 -8.14 -7.07
CA ASN A 48 -19.14 -8.84 -7.45
C ASN A 48 -17.85 -8.18 -6.92
N ILE A 49 -17.94 -7.37 -5.86
CA ILE A 49 -16.77 -6.82 -5.16
C ILE A 49 -16.36 -7.79 -4.06
N ILE A 50 -15.31 -8.57 -4.30
CA ILE A 50 -14.68 -9.41 -3.28
C ILE A 50 -13.79 -8.52 -2.40
N TRP A 51 -14.26 -8.22 -1.20
CA TRP A 51 -13.50 -7.50 -0.20
C TRP A 51 -12.47 -8.44 0.44
N ALA A 52 -11.19 -8.22 0.14
CA ALA A 52 -10.08 -8.88 0.83
C ALA A 52 -9.47 -7.89 1.83
N SER A 53 -9.65 -8.16 3.12
CA SER A 53 -8.94 -7.46 4.18
C SER A 53 -7.72 -8.27 4.59
N GLY A 54 -6.57 -7.61 4.73
CA GLY A 54 -5.32 -8.22 5.16
C GLY A 54 -4.54 -7.22 6.02
N ASN A 55 -3.74 -7.74 6.95
CA ASN A 55 -2.87 -6.91 7.75
C ASN A 55 -1.55 -6.70 7.03
N LEU A 56 -1.04 -5.46 7.06
CA LEU A 56 0.30 -5.16 6.61
C LEU A 56 1.27 -5.50 7.74
N GLU A 57 2.14 -6.47 7.49
CA GLU A 57 3.26 -6.79 8.37
C GLU A 57 4.57 -6.34 7.71
N PRO A 58 5.50 -5.75 8.48
CA PRO A 58 6.80 -5.38 7.98
C PRO A 58 7.58 -6.64 7.55
N VAL A 59 8.22 -6.58 6.38
CA VAL A 59 9.02 -7.69 5.84
C VAL A 59 10.16 -8.09 6.79
N THR A 60 10.69 -7.12 7.55
CA THR A 60 11.78 -7.36 8.49
C THR A 60 11.63 -6.44 9.69
N TRP A 61 11.79 -7.00 10.88
CA TRP A 61 11.77 -6.25 12.13
C TRP A 61 13.11 -6.47 12.84
N ALA A 62 13.68 -5.39 13.39
CA ALA A 62 14.93 -5.44 14.13
C ALA A 62 14.74 -4.71 15.45
N ALA A 63 15.02 -5.40 16.56
CA ALA A 63 15.08 -4.78 17.87
C ALA A 63 16.47 -4.18 18.08
N LEU A 64 16.52 -2.86 18.35
CA LEU A 64 17.77 -2.18 18.66
C LEU A 64 18.13 -2.39 20.13
N ASN A 65 19.23 -3.08 20.39
CA ASN A 65 19.79 -3.25 21.74
C ASN A 65 21.31 -3.06 21.71
N PRO A 66 21.88 -2.28 22.64
CA PRO A 66 23.33 -2.23 22.82
C PRO A 66 23.90 -3.63 23.12
N LEU A 67 24.98 -4.02 22.45
CA LEU A 67 25.66 -5.29 22.70
C LEU A 67 26.45 -5.27 24.02
N SER A 68 26.81 -4.09 24.50
CA SER A 68 27.57 -3.91 25.73
C SER A 68 26.93 -2.82 26.58
N PRO A 69 26.94 -2.98 27.92
CA PRO A 69 26.46 -1.94 28.81
C PRO A 69 27.40 -0.73 28.71
N GLY A 70 26.81 0.46 28.59
CA GLY A 70 27.55 1.70 28.45
C GLY A 70 26.64 2.90 28.60
N LEU A 71 27.24 4.06 28.86
CA LEU A 71 26.53 5.34 28.89
C LEU A 71 26.36 5.85 27.46
N VAL A 72 25.18 6.37 27.11
CA VAL A 72 24.97 7.02 25.80
C VAL A 72 25.63 8.40 25.82
N THR A 73 26.53 8.64 24.87
CA THR A 73 27.22 9.93 24.71
C THR A 73 26.57 10.80 23.64
N ALA A 74 26.05 10.20 22.57
CA ALA A 74 25.33 10.91 21.52
C ALA A 74 24.27 10.03 20.85
N ILE A 75 23.23 10.67 20.33
CA ILE A 75 22.19 10.06 19.50
C ILE A 75 22.19 10.84 18.18
N PHE A 76 22.30 10.13 17.06
CA PHE A 76 22.45 10.75 15.73
C PHE A 76 21.18 10.73 14.89
N VAL A 77 20.14 10.05 15.35
CA VAL A 77 18.89 9.84 14.61
C VAL A 77 17.68 10.23 15.45
N GLN A 78 16.63 10.67 14.78
CA GLN A 78 15.34 10.99 15.38
C GLN A 78 14.28 9.97 14.97
N GLN A 79 13.19 9.95 15.73
CA GLN A 79 12.08 9.06 15.43
C GLN A 79 11.46 9.41 14.08
N GLY A 80 11.37 8.42 13.19
CA GLY A 80 10.83 8.59 11.84
C GLY A 80 11.88 8.86 10.76
N ASP A 81 13.16 8.97 11.14
CA ASP A 81 14.24 9.11 10.17
C ASP A 81 14.47 7.82 9.38
N TRP A 82 14.85 7.99 8.12
CA TRP A 82 15.32 6.91 7.26
C TRP A 82 16.81 6.71 7.47
N VAL A 83 17.23 5.46 7.65
CA VAL A 83 18.62 5.07 7.92
C VAL A 83 19.01 3.90 7.02
N GLU A 84 20.29 3.83 6.66
CA GLU A 84 20.87 2.76 5.87
C GLU A 84 21.71 1.80 6.73
N ALA A 85 22.03 0.63 6.16
CA ALA A 85 22.83 -0.35 6.86
C ALA A 85 24.27 0.15 7.06
N GLY A 86 24.70 0.23 8.33
CA GLY A 86 26.02 0.73 8.71
C GLY A 86 26.00 2.13 9.32
N ASP A 87 24.87 2.82 9.29
CA ASP A 87 24.74 4.13 9.92
C ASP A 87 24.87 4.04 11.43
N VAL A 88 25.61 4.99 12.00
CA VAL A 88 25.77 5.12 13.44
C VAL A 88 24.53 5.78 14.01
N LEU A 89 23.72 5.01 14.73
CA LEU A 89 22.48 5.52 15.35
C LEU A 89 22.76 6.18 16.71
N VAL A 90 23.64 5.59 17.50
CA VAL A 90 23.95 5.99 18.88
C VAL A 90 25.44 5.76 19.14
N ALA A 91 26.08 6.71 19.82
CA ALA A 91 27.43 6.51 20.39
C ALA A 91 27.31 6.20 21.88
N LEU A 92 28.11 5.21 22.30
CA LEU A 92 28.30 4.86 23.70
C LEU A 92 29.68 5.33 24.16
N ASP A 93 29.82 5.57 25.46
CA ASP A 93 31.12 5.80 26.08
C ASP A 93 31.98 4.53 25.97
N ASP A 94 33.09 4.65 25.24
CA ASP A 94 34.01 3.58 24.89
C ASP A 94 35.36 3.69 25.61
N ALA A 95 35.50 4.58 26.61
CA ALA A 95 36.79 4.85 27.25
C ALA A 95 37.50 3.60 27.78
N VAL A 96 36.75 2.69 28.40
CA VAL A 96 37.30 1.42 28.93
C VAL A 96 37.74 0.50 27.79
N SER A 97 36.92 0.37 26.75
CA SER A 97 37.21 -0.46 25.57
C SER A 97 38.44 0.06 24.82
N ARG A 98 38.55 1.37 24.64
CA ARG A 98 39.71 2.03 24.02
C ARG A 98 40.99 1.77 24.81
N GLY A 99 40.95 1.93 26.13
CA GLY A 99 42.11 1.62 26.99
C GLY A 99 42.56 0.16 26.89
N ALA A 100 41.61 -0.78 26.82
CA ALA A 100 41.93 -2.19 26.63
C ALA A 100 42.59 -2.48 25.27
N VAL A 101 42.12 -1.84 24.19
CA VAL A 101 42.74 -1.94 22.86
C VAL A 101 44.15 -1.37 22.84
N GLU A 102 44.37 -0.20 23.46
CA GLU A 102 45.70 0.41 23.57
C GLU A 102 46.68 -0.48 24.33
N GLN A 103 46.24 -1.07 25.45
CA GLN A 103 47.05 -2.02 26.21
C GLN A 103 47.41 -3.26 25.39
N ALA A 104 46.44 -3.82 24.66
CA ALA A 104 46.66 -4.98 23.81
C ALA A 104 47.62 -4.66 22.65
N ALA A 105 47.51 -3.47 22.05
CA ALA A 105 48.41 -3.01 20.99
C ALA A 105 49.85 -2.84 21.50
N ALA A 106 50.04 -2.31 22.71
CA ALA A 106 51.36 -2.21 23.33
C ALA A 106 51.99 -3.58 23.58
N ALA A 107 51.21 -4.53 24.10
CA ALA A 107 51.68 -5.91 24.31
C ALA A 107 52.04 -6.61 22.98
N LEU A 108 51.27 -6.36 21.91
CA LEU A 108 51.58 -6.86 20.57
C LEU A 108 52.91 -6.30 20.07
N ALA A 109 53.12 -4.99 20.18
CA ALA A 109 54.36 -4.34 19.74
C ALA A 109 55.59 -4.87 20.50
N GLU A 110 55.47 -5.13 21.80
CA GLU A 110 56.54 -5.74 22.60
C GLU A 110 56.86 -7.16 22.11
N ALA A 111 55.84 -7.99 21.86
CA ALA A 111 56.01 -9.35 21.36
C ALA A 111 56.65 -9.36 19.97
N GLU A 112 56.24 -8.46 19.07
CA GLU A 112 56.83 -8.31 17.74
C GLU A 112 58.30 -7.89 17.80
N ALA A 113 58.64 -6.95 18.69
CA ALA A 113 60.02 -6.52 18.91
C ALA A 113 60.89 -7.66 19.44
N ALA A 114 60.37 -8.45 20.39
CA ALA A 114 61.07 -9.63 20.91
C ALA A 114 61.31 -10.67 19.81
N LEU A 115 60.29 -10.95 18.99
CA LEU A 115 60.39 -11.88 17.87
C LEU A 115 61.39 -11.41 16.81
N ALA A 116 61.40 -10.11 16.48
CA ALA A 116 62.38 -9.53 15.57
C ALA A 116 63.81 -9.69 16.09
N LYS A 117 64.02 -9.45 17.40
CA LYS A 117 65.32 -9.64 18.05
C LYS A 117 65.79 -11.09 18.01
N LEU A 118 64.89 -12.04 18.26
CA LEU A 118 65.21 -13.48 18.20
C LEU A 118 65.56 -13.92 16.77
N LYS A 119 64.85 -13.43 15.76
CA LYS A 119 65.15 -13.72 14.36
C LYS A 119 66.49 -13.14 13.92
N ALA A 120 66.81 -11.90 14.32
CA ALA A 120 68.07 -11.24 13.99
C ALA A 120 69.29 -11.87 14.69
N GLY A 121 69.10 -12.46 15.88
CA GLY A 121 70.17 -13.16 16.60
C GLY A 121 70.39 -14.62 16.17
N ALA A 122 69.55 -15.16 15.28
CA ALA A 122 69.61 -16.55 14.82
C ALA A 122 70.29 -16.72 13.44
N SER A 123 70.81 -15.62 12.87
CA SER A 123 71.60 -15.55 11.64
C SER A 123 73.01 -15.07 11.93
#